data_AF-A0AAN1PNL9-F1
#
_entry.id   AF-A0AAN1PNL9-F1
#
_cell.length_a   1.000
_cell.length_b   1.000
_cell.length_c   1.000
_cell.angle_alpha   90.00
_cell.angle_beta   90.00
_cell.angle_gamma   90.00
#
_symmetry.space_group_name_H-M   'P 1'
#
loop_
_entity.id
_entity.type
_entity.pdbx_description
1 polymer ?
#
loop_
_entity_poly.entity_id
_entity_poly.type
_entity_poly.pdbx_seq_one_letter_code
_entity_poly.pdbx_strand_id
1 'polypeptide(L)' 'MKVQIVLSSGAHPVFLKSVLKGDIVTTFDQKHALTLPDSAAKKLLPMVKRRWPVAQLSYSLGA' A
#
# COMPACT_ATOMS: atom_id res chain seq x y z
N MET A 1 -14.90 -1.70 1.30
CA MET A 1 -14.05 -0.96 0.34
C MET A 1 -12.69 -1.65 0.23
N LYS A 2 -12.18 -1.77 -0.99
CA LYS A 2 -10.84 -2.26 -1.29
C LYS A 2 -9.88 -1.07 -1.33
N VAL A 3 -8.73 -1.20 -0.69
CA VAL A 3 -7.74 -0.13 -0.56
C VAL A 3 -6.36 -0.66 -0.88
N GLN A 4 -5.49 0.24 -1.31
CA GLN A 4 -4.09 -0.03 -1.63
C GLN A 4 -3.22 0.77 -0.67
N ILE A 5 -2.02 0.29 -0.38
CA ILE A 5 -1.04 1.07 0.38
C ILE A 5 -0.07 1.70 -0.61
N VAL A 6 0.00 3.03 -0.61
CA VAL A 6 0.92 3.84 -1.40
C VAL A 6 2.06 4.29 -0.50
N LEU A 7 3.29 4.13 -0.93
CA LEU A 7 4.53 4.34 -0.18
C LEU A 7 5.22 5.67 -0.52
N SER A 8 4.73 6.39 -1.53
CA SER A 8 5.26 7.66 -2.01
C SER A 8 4.13 8.51 -2.56
N SER A 9 4.06 9.77 -2.17
CA SER A 9 3.11 10.76 -2.69
C SER A 9 3.76 11.72 -3.71
N GLY A 10 4.81 11.27 -4.42
CA GLY A 10 5.55 12.06 -5.40
C GLY A 10 5.13 11.83 -6.86
N ALA A 11 5.91 12.35 -7.81
CA ALA A 11 5.67 12.26 -9.25
C ALA A 11 5.51 10.82 -9.77
N HIS A 12 6.12 9.84 -9.09
CA HIS A 12 5.94 8.42 -9.35
C HIS A 12 5.43 7.72 -8.08
N PRO A 13 4.13 7.38 -8.02
CA PRO A 13 3.58 6.65 -6.89
C PRO A 13 4.19 5.25 -6.82
N VAL A 14 4.56 4.85 -5.61
CA VAL A 14 5.03 3.49 -5.32
C VAL A 14 3.94 2.80 -4.53
N PHE A 15 3.56 1.60 -4.95
CA PHE A 15 2.53 0.80 -4.32
C PHE A 15 3.13 -0.40 -3.59
N LEU A 16 2.45 -0.81 -2.53
CA LEU A 16 2.72 -2.09 -1.88
C LEU A 16 2.28 -3.22 -2.82
N LYS A 17 3.14 -4.18 -3.12
CA LYS A 17 2.85 -5.37 -3.93
C LYS A 17 2.60 -6.61 -3.06
N SER A 18 3.38 -6.80 -1.99
CA SER A 18 3.23 -7.92 -1.07
C SER A 18 3.91 -7.64 0.27
N VAL A 19 3.44 -8.31 1.33
CA VAL A 19 4.11 -8.36 2.63
C VAL A 19 4.29 -9.83 3.00
N LEU A 20 5.52 -10.34 2.93
CA LEU A 20 5.86 -11.74 3.20
C LEU A 20 6.87 -11.80 4.33
N LYS A 21 6.49 -12.41 5.47
CA LYS A 21 7.39 -12.62 6.63
C LYS A 21 8.17 -11.37 7.11
N GLY A 22 7.59 -10.18 6.95
CA GLY A 22 8.22 -8.91 7.33
C GLY A 22 8.92 -8.18 6.18
N ASP A 23 9.13 -8.84 5.04
CA ASP A 23 9.60 -8.18 3.83
C ASP A 23 8.45 -7.49 3.10
N ILE A 24 8.69 -6.23 2.78
CA ILE A 24 7.78 -5.36 2.06
C ILE A 24 8.26 -5.30 0.62
N VAL A 25 7.45 -5.84 -0.30
CA VAL A 25 7.70 -5.80 -1.74
C VAL A 25 6.89 -4.66 -2.33
N THR A 26 7.53 -3.83 -3.15
CA THR A 26 6.93 -2.64 -3.75
C THR A 26 6.83 -2.77 -5.27
N THR A 27 5.97 -1.98 -5.89
CA THR A 27 5.80 -1.91 -7.35
C THR A 27 5.47 -0.48 -7.77
N PHE A 28 5.88 -0.07 -8.96
CA PHE A 28 5.45 1.19 -9.57
C PHE A 28 4.16 1.02 -10.38
N ASP A 29 3.80 -0.22 -10.74
CA ASP A 29 2.57 -0.52 -11.46
C ASP A 29 1.42 -0.78 -10.49
N GLN A 30 0.41 0.10 -10.53
CA GLN A 30 -0.79 0.01 -9.71
C GLN A 30 -1.59 -1.27 -9.97
N LYS A 31 -1.54 -1.85 -11.18
CA LYS A 31 -2.24 -3.12 -11.49
C LYS A 31 -1.70 -4.29 -10.68
N HIS A 32 -0.43 -4.20 -10.29
CA HIS A 32 0.24 -5.18 -9.43
C HIS A 32 0.20 -4.81 -7.95
N ALA A 33 -0.50 -3.72 -7.59
CA ALA A 33 -0.62 -3.29 -6.21
C ALA A 33 -1.50 -4.26 -5.40
N LEU A 34 -1.02 -4.57 -4.20
CA LEU A 34 -1.73 -5.33 -3.20
C LEU A 34 -3.00 -4.59 -2.81
N THR A 35 -4.13 -5.21 -3.14
CA THR A 35 -5.44 -4.67 -2.87
C THR A 35 -6.05 -5.44 -1.70
N LEU A 36 -6.33 -4.74 -0.61
CA LEU A 36 -6.74 -5.31 0.66
C LEU A 36 -8.09 -4.72 1.10
N PRO A 37 -8.86 -5.43 1.93
CA PRO A 37 -9.94 -4.79 2.69
C PRO A 37 -9.39 -3.65 3.56
N ASP A 38 -10.14 -2.55 3.70
CA ASP A 38 -9.76 -1.39 4.53
C ASP A 38 -9.31 -1.79 5.95
N SER A 39 -10.02 -2.73 6.58
CA SER A 39 -9.69 -3.24 7.91
C SER A 39 -8.32 -3.94 7.97
N ALA A 40 -7.97 -4.70 6.93
CA ALA A 40 -6.67 -5.38 6.84
C ALA A 40 -5.54 -4.39 6.53
N ALA A 41 -5.79 -3.44 5.63
CA ALA A 41 -4.80 -2.42 5.27
C ALA A 41 -4.49 -1.48 6.45
N LYS A 42 -5.50 -1.11 7.25
CA LYS A 42 -5.30 -0.33 8.48
C LYS A 42 -4.43 -1.06 9.50
N LYS A 43 -4.51 -2.39 9.59
CA LYS A 43 -3.63 -3.20 10.44
C LYS A 43 -2.20 -3.27 9.90
N LEU A 44 -2.03 -3.31 8.58
CA LEU A 44 -0.72 -3.37 7.93
C LEU A 44 -0.01 -2.01 7.85
N LEU A 45 -0.76 -0.91 7.75
CA LEU A 45 -0.22 0.44 7.57
C LEU A 45 0.83 0.82 8.63
N PRO A 46 0.66 0.56 9.94
CA PRO A 46 1.69 0.85 10.93
C PRO A 46 2.99 0.07 10.69
N MET A 47 2.91 -1.19 10.26
CA MET A 47 4.11 -1.98 9.93
C MET A 47 4.84 -1.40 8.73
N VAL A 48 4.09 -1.01 7.69
CA VAL A 48 4.65 -0.38 6.50
C VAL A 48 5.26 0.98 6.85
N LYS A 49 4.59 1.78 7.68
CA LYS A 49 5.06 3.11 8.14
C LYS A 49 6.37 3.08 8.90
N ARG A 50 6.69 1.97 9.60
CA ARG A 50 8.01 1.80 10.25
C ARG A 50 9.17 1.85 9.26
N ARG A 51 8.95 1.39 8.02
CA ARG A 51 9.97 1.36 6.96
C ARG A 51 9.79 2.47 5.91
N TRP A 52 8.55 2.89 5.66
CA TRP A 52 8.17 4.00 4.79
C TRP A 52 7.24 4.98 5.51
N PRO A 53 7.78 6.01 6.20
CA PRO A 53 6.98 6.94 7.00
C PRO A 53 5.86 7.65 6.21
N VAL A 54 6.09 7.89 4.91
CA VAL A 54 5.13 8.54 4.01
C VAL A 54 4.09 7.58 3.42
N ALA A 55 4.04 6.33 3.90
CA ALA A 55 3.04 5.37 3.46
C ALA A 55 1.62 5.80 3.88
N GLN A 56 0.68 5.69 2.95
CA GLN A 56 -0.71 6.10 3.11
C GLN A 56 -1.67 5.11 2.43
N LEU A 57 -2.93 5.15 2.85
CA LEU A 57 -3.99 4.37 2.22
C LEU A 57 -4.51 5.13 1.01
N SER A 58 -4.49 4.47 -0.14
CA SER A 58 -5.17 4.93 -1.35
C SER A 58 -6.48 4.17 -1.50
N TYR A 59 -7.56 4.93 -1.51
CA TYR A 59 -8.92 4.43 -1.67
C TYR A 59 -9.24 4.47 -3.17
N SER A 60 -9.32 3.30 -3.80
CA SER A 60 -9.91 3.23 -5.13
C SER A 60 -11.41 3.41 -4.97
N LEU A 61 -11.93 4.59 -5.32
CA LEU A 61 -13.35 4.77 -5.61
C LEU A 61 -13.63 3.92 -6.84
N GLY A 62 -14.13 2.70 -6.63
CA GLY A 62 -14.67 1.90 -7.73
C GLY A 62 -15.75 2.75 -8.40
N ALA A 63 -15.56 3.01 -9.70
CA ALA A 63 -16.63 3.48 -10.57
C ALA A 63 -17.75 2.42 -10.64
#